data_AF-A0A2V2Z3T0-F1
#
_entry.id   AF-A0A2V2Z3T0-F1
#
_cell.length_a   1.000
_cell.length_b   1.000
_cell.length_c   1.000
_cell.angle_alpha   90.00
_cell.angle_beta   90.00
_cell.angle_gamma   90.00
#
_symmetry.space_group_name_H-M   'P 1'
#
loop_
_entity.id
_entity.type
_entity.pdbx_description
1 polymer ?
#
loop_
_entity_poly.entity_id
_entity_poly.type
_entity_poly.pdbx_seq_one_letter_code
_entity_poly.pdbx_strand_id
1 'polypeptide(L)'
;MTTEIHVEKGTKQKKKMRRWVKWLLIIIITLVVLIIASVGAGYWYIKSISLDDIKSRHPETSGSVEVTTEPAKIPKVMEGAVDKAASLVGKEIEGQDALDIAAILLNSGLSLRDIRYLQGNATYDLTTEEKQHIRDLLLEKLTQDEIELLRSITLKYGKNLNILNPDYPIEWVGETDPEKIKEYEQKWKEMQAAKASGTTSNSGTQVKDVNSSANNSTATNTAETSDNTTTKSDTTNTNSASAQLDEQQAAKKKEIDAKYDSKFASLKSTCTAKSNKLLQSITAELNANPDISLSQLQTKFLGQLSDAESTCDSQFNQLQSQAQADYKAAGIPTSTMPNWKSEYDKAKSAARASGIAAIAKHMTGK
;
A
#
# COMPACT_ATOMS: atom_id res chain seq x y z
N MET A 1 58.40 45.80 -11.98
CA MET A 1 58.34 44.35 -11.68
C MET A 1 56.98 43.86 -12.12
N THR A 2 56.92 43.24 -13.30
CA THR A 2 55.70 42.81 -13.98
C THR A 2 55.64 41.29 -13.93
N THR A 3 54.65 40.77 -13.21
CA THR A 3 54.37 39.33 -13.08
C THR A 3 53.48 38.86 -14.22
N GLU A 4 54.04 38.05 -15.13
CA GLU A 4 53.28 37.31 -16.14
C GLU A 4 52.51 36.15 -15.49
N ILE A 5 51.20 36.09 -15.73
CA ILE A 5 50.33 34.99 -15.33
C ILE A 5 50.22 34.02 -16.51
N HIS A 6 50.83 32.84 -16.36
CA HIS A 6 50.78 31.77 -17.35
C HIS A 6 49.49 30.96 -17.18
N VAL A 7 48.61 30.99 -18.19
CA VAL A 7 47.35 30.23 -18.21
C VAL A 7 47.59 28.87 -18.86
N GLU A 8 47.61 27.83 -18.04
CA GLU A 8 47.81 26.44 -18.47
C GLU A 8 46.50 25.87 -19.07
N LYS A 9 46.46 25.67 -20.39
CA LYS A 9 45.32 25.07 -21.09
C LYS A 9 45.35 23.54 -20.93
N GLY A 10 44.59 23.02 -19.97
CA GLY A 10 44.39 21.57 -19.78
C GLY A 10 43.74 20.92 -21.01
N THR A 11 44.50 20.06 -21.70
CA THR A 11 44.01 19.28 -22.84
C THR A 11 43.14 18.11 -22.35
N LYS A 12 41.85 18.14 -22.68
CA LYS A 12 40.90 17.07 -22.37
C LYS A 12 41.25 15.80 -23.15
N GLN A 13 41.98 14.88 -22.52
CA GLN A 13 42.22 13.54 -23.09
C GLN A 13 40.89 12.79 -23.24
N LYS A 14 40.44 12.61 -24.50
CA LYS A 14 39.33 11.72 -24.84
C LYS A 14 39.76 10.28 -24.53
N LYS A 15 39.38 9.76 -23.37
CA LYS A 15 39.56 8.34 -23.02
C LYS A 15 38.90 7.48 -24.10
N LYS A 16 39.72 6.81 -24.90
CA LYS A 16 39.30 5.89 -25.95
C LYS A 16 38.58 4.71 -25.30
N MET A 17 37.25 4.76 -25.26
CA MET A 17 36.41 3.72 -24.66
C MET A 17 36.75 2.37 -25.29
N ARG A 18 37.19 1.40 -24.48
CA ARG A 18 37.63 0.08 -24.94
C ARG A 18 36.48 -0.60 -25.69
N ARG A 19 36.78 -1.25 -26.83
CA ARG A 19 35.77 -1.89 -27.70
C ARG A 19 34.80 -2.81 -26.93
N TRP A 20 35.28 -3.51 -25.91
CA TRP A 20 34.45 -4.38 -25.05
C TRP A 20 33.36 -3.62 -24.27
N VAL A 21 33.62 -2.38 -23.84
CA VAL A 21 32.63 -1.55 -23.14
C VAL A 21 31.47 -1.19 -24.07
N LYS A 22 31.73 -0.97 -25.37
CA LYS A 22 30.67 -0.70 -26.35
C LYS A 22 29.75 -1.90 -26.55
N TRP A 23 30.31 -3.12 -26.59
CA TRP A 23 29.52 -4.36 -26.69
C TRP A 23 28.67 -4.60 -25.45
N LEU A 24 29.23 -4.39 -24.26
CA LEU A 24 28.50 -4.52 -23.00
C LEU A 24 27.33 -3.52 -22.92
N LEU A 25 27.54 -2.29 -23.39
CA LEU A 25 26.50 -1.26 -23.43
C LEU A 25 25.37 -1.62 -24.41
N ILE A 26 25.69 -2.19 -25.58
CA ILE A 26 24.67 -2.69 -26.52
C ILE A 26 23.83 -3.81 -25.88
N ILE A 27 24.47 -4.78 -25.22
CA ILE A 27 23.76 -5.88 -24.55
C ILE A 27 22.80 -5.34 -23.48
N ILE A 28 23.26 -4.40 -22.64
CA ILE A 28 22.41 -3.78 -21.62
C ILE A 28 21.22 -3.06 -22.26
N ILE A 29 21.43 -2.27 -23.32
CA ILE A 29 20.33 -1.59 -24.03
C ILE A 29 19.33 -2.60 -24.58
N THR A 30 19.78 -3.67 -25.24
CA THR A 30 18.88 -4.70 -25.79
C THR A 30 18.09 -5.39 -24.69
N LEU A 31 18.71 -5.69 -23.55
CA LEU A 31 18.05 -6.31 -22.40
C LEU A 31 17.00 -5.38 -21.78
N VAL A 32 17.31 -4.08 -21.65
CA VAL A 32 16.35 -3.06 -21.19
C VAL A 32 15.18 -2.93 -22.16
N VAL A 33 15.42 -2.93 -23.48
CA VAL A 33 14.34 -2.89 -24.48
C VAL A 33 13.46 -4.14 -24.40
N LEU A 34 14.03 -5.33 -24.20
CA LEU A 34 13.26 -6.56 -24.01
C LEU A 34 12.41 -6.54 -22.74
N ILE A 35 12.93 -5.98 -21.64
CA ILE A 35 12.15 -5.80 -20.41
C ILE A 35 11.01 -4.79 -20.63
N ILE A 36 11.26 -3.67 -21.30
CA ILE A 36 10.21 -2.68 -21.60
C ILE A 36 9.16 -3.30 -22.53
N ALA A 37 9.57 -4.09 -23.52
CA ALA A 37 8.65 -4.78 -24.43
C ALA A 37 7.82 -5.84 -23.69
N SER A 38 8.40 -6.61 -22.77
CA SER A 38 7.65 -7.62 -22.01
C SER A 38 6.67 -6.99 -21.01
N VAL A 39 7.07 -5.94 -20.29
CA VAL A 39 6.19 -5.18 -19.39
C VAL A 39 5.10 -4.47 -20.19
N GLY A 40 5.45 -3.86 -21.33
CA GLY A 40 4.51 -3.20 -22.22
C GLY A 40 3.48 -4.16 -22.82
N ALA A 41 3.92 -5.37 -23.23
CA ALA A 41 3.03 -6.41 -23.73
C ALA A 41 2.09 -6.93 -22.63
N GLY A 42 2.60 -7.12 -21.40
CA GLY A 42 1.76 -7.51 -20.26
C GLY A 42 0.71 -6.45 -19.91
N TYR A 43 1.12 -5.17 -19.88
CA TYR A 43 0.21 -4.05 -19.68
C TYR A 43 -0.85 -3.95 -20.79
N TRP A 44 -0.42 -4.12 -22.05
CA TRP A 44 -1.35 -4.10 -23.19
C TRP A 44 -2.33 -5.27 -23.16
N TYR A 45 -1.86 -6.47 -22.81
CA TYR A 45 -2.71 -7.66 -22.67
C TYR A 45 -3.80 -7.45 -21.61
N ILE A 46 -3.43 -6.98 -20.41
CA ILE A 46 -4.40 -6.73 -19.32
C ILE A 46 -5.39 -5.63 -19.74
N LYS A 47 -4.90 -4.55 -20.37
CA LYS A 47 -5.76 -3.46 -20.85
C LYS A 47 -6.69 -3.86 -22.00
N SER A 48 -6.33 -4.88 -22.77
CA SER A 48 -7.13 -5.37 -23.89
C SER A 48 -8.35 -6.20 -23.47
N ILE A 49 -8.40 -6.65 -22.21
CA ILE A 49 -9.56 -7.35 -21.65
C ILE A 49 -10.69 -6.32 -21.51
N SER A 50 -11.77 -6.50 -22.29
CA SER A 50 -12.93 -5.60 -22.24
C SER A 50 -13.81 -5.92 -21.04
N LEU A 51 -14.53 -4.91 -20.53
CA LEU A 51 -15.48 -5.10 -19.45
C LEU A 51 -16.60 -6.09 -19.83
N ASP A 52 -16.99 -6.13 -21.10
CA ASP A 52 -17.99 -7.09 -21.61
C ASP A 52 -17.52 -8.54 -21.49
N ASP A 53 -16.24 -8.78 -21.76
CA ASP A 53 -15.62 -10.10 -21.66
C ASP A 53 -15.58 -10.57 -20.20
N ILE A 54 -15.20 -9.69 -19.27
CA ILE A 54 -15.24 -9.97 -17.82
C ILE A 54 -16.70 -10.20 -17.36
N LYS A 55 -17.63 -9.35 -17.79
CA LYS A 55 -19.07 -9.49 -17.45
C LYS A 55 -19.64 -10.82 -17.92
N SER A 56 -19.20 -11.32 -19.06
CA SER A 56 -19.62 -12.63 -19.58
C SER A 56 -19.12 -13.81 -18.73
N ARG A 57 -17.96 -13.67 -18.07
CA ARG A 57 -17.40 -14.65 -17.14
C ARG A 57 -18.03 -14.60 -15.74
N HIS A 58 -18.60 -13.45 -15.38
CA HIS A 58 -19.17 -13.19 -14.06
C HIS A 58 -20.66 -12.85 -14.15
N PRO A 59 -21.53 -13.79 -14.57
CA PRO A 59 -22.96 -13.53 -14.61
C PRO A 59 -23.47 -13.20 -13.20
N GLU A 60 -24.13 -12.05 -13.09
CA GLU A 60 -24.62 -11.40 -11.86
C GLU A 60 -25.54 -12.28 -10.99
N THR A 61 -26.02 -13.42 -11.47
CA THR A 61 -27.07 -14.15 -10.78
C THR A 61 -27.13 -15.62 -11.17
N SER A 62 -27.08 -16.47 -10.15
CA SER A 62 -27.72 -17.79 -10.10
C SER A 62 -27.12 -18.94 -10.90
N GLY A 63 -26.48 -19.84 -10.16
CA GLY A 63 -26.14 -21.18 -10.61
C GLY A 63 -24.64 -21.35 -10.76
N SER A 64 -24.01 -21.96 -9.76
CA SER A 64 -22.63 -22.42 -9.81
C SER A 64 -22.49 -23.48 -10.90
N VAL A 65 -22.44 -23.07 -12.17
CA VAL A 65 -21.92 -23.91 -13.24
C VAL A 65 -20.41 -23.85 -13.10
N GLU A 66 -19.84 -24.91 -12.54
CA GLU A 66 -18.41 -25.09 -12.39
C GLU A 66 -17.81 -25.25 -13.80
N VAL A 67 -17.50 -24.13 -14.45
CA VAL A 67 -16.78 -24.14 -15.72
C VAL A 67 -15.33 -24.47 -15.41
N THR A 68 -14.95 -25.73 -15.60
CA THR A 68 -13.56 -26.20 -15.43
C THR A 68 -12.68 -25.59 -16.53
N THR A 69 -12.27 -24.35 -16.33
CA THR A 69 -11.26 -23.68 -17.14
C THR A 69 -9.89 -23.94 -16.53
N GLU A 70 -8.88 -24.19 -17.36
CA GLU A 70 -7.50 -24.33 -16.86
C GLU A 70 -7.11 -23.05 -16.08
N PRO A 71 -6.44 -23.19 -14.93
CA PRO A 71 -6.12 -22.04 -14.09
C PRO A 71 -5.25 -21.06 -14.87
N ALA A 72 -5.77 -19.84 -15.08
CA ALA A 72 -5.03 -18.77 -15.71
C ALA A 72 -3.74 -18.50 -14.91
N LYS A 73 -2.60 -18.56 -15.59
CA LYS A 73 -1.30 -18.30 -14.94
C LYS A 73 -1.19 -16.82 -14.58
N ILE A 74 -1.17 -16.52 -13.29
CA ILE A 74 -0.96 -15.17 -12.78
C ILE A 74 0.45 -14.70 -13.18
N PRO A 75 0.60 -13.50 -13.76
CA PRO A 75 1.91 -12.90 -13.99
C PRO A 75 2.67 -12.78 -12.68
N LYS A 76 3.95 -13.14 -12.65
CA LYS A 76 4.81 -13.06 -11.44
C LYS A 76 4.80 -11.70 -10.73
N VAL A 77 4.54 -10.63 -11.48
CA VAL A 77 4.44 -9.27 -10.93
C VAL A 77 3.21 -9.06 -10.03
N MET A 78 2.18 -9.90 -10.15
CA MET A 78 0.94 -9.85 -9.37
C MET A 78 0.90 -10.89 -8.25
N GLU A 79 1.72 -11.94 -8.32
CA GLU A 79 1.74 -13.07 -7.37
C GLU A 79 1.74 -12.59 -5.91
N GLY A 80 2.63 -11.66 -5.55
CA GLY A 80 2.67 -11.12 -4.19
C GLY A 80 1.42 -10.31 -3.76
N ALA A 81 0.73 -9.65 -4.68
CA ALA A 81 -0.51 -8.95 -4.38
C ALA A 81 -1.68 -9.95 -4.22
N VAL A 82 -1.70 -11.00 -5.04
CA VAL A 82 -2.69 -12.07 -4.96
C VAL A 82 -2.52 -12.88 -3.69
N ASP A 83 -1.29 -13.26 -3.33
CA ASP A 83 -0.99 -13.96 -2.07
C ASP A 83 -1.43 -13.14 -0.86
N LYS A 84 -1.18 -11.82 -0.89
CA LYS A 84 -1.63 -10.91 0.16
C LYS A 84 -3.16 -10.89 0.23
N ALA A 85 -3.85 -10.76 -0.91
CA ALA A 85 -5.31 -10.80 -0.94
C ALA A 85 -5.86 -12.14 -0.42
N ALA A 86 -5.29 -13.27 -0.85
CA ALA A 86 -5.65 -14.60 -0.38
C ALA A 86 -5.48 -14.73 1.15
N SER A 87 -4.39 -14.20 1.70
CA SER A 87 -4.15 -14.21 3.15
C SER A 87 -5.17 -13.37 3.93
N LEU A 88 -5.63 -12.24 3.37
CA LEU A 88 -6.66 -11.41 3.98
C LEU A 88 -8.02 -12.11 3.94
N VAL A 89 -8.37 -12.72 2.80
CA VAL A 89 -9.69 -13.35 2.66
C VAL A 89 -9.74 -14.74 3.30
N GLY A 90 -8.59 -15.36 3.56
CA GLY A 90 -8.49 -16.72 4.10
C GLY A 90 -8.87 -17.79 3.07
N LYS A 91 -8.82 -17.46 1.77
CA LYS A 91 -9.13 -18.34 0.64
C LYS A 91 -8.18 -18.06 -0.51
N GLU A 92 -7.86 -19.08 -1.29
CA GLU A 92 -7.12 -18.90 -2.55
C GLU A 92 -7.95 -18.05 -3.52
N ILE A 93 -7.30 -17.12 -4.20
CA ILE A 93 -7.94 -16.26 -5.21
C ILE A 93 -7.63 -16.86 -6.58
N GLU A 94 -8.67 -17.08 -7.39
CA GLU A 94 -8.50 -17.62 -8.73
C GLU A 94 -7.66 -16.65 -9.58
N GLY A 95 -6.73 -17.21 -10.36
CA GLY A 95 -5.83 -16.39 -11.18
C GLY A 95 -6.57 -15.55 -12.22
N GLN A 96 -7.71 -16.06 -12.72
CA GLN A 96 -8.57 -15.33 -13.65
C GLN A 96 -9.25 -14.14 -12.96
N ASP A 97 -9.85 -14.36 -11.79
CA ASP A 97 -10.49 -13.29 -11.00
C ASP A 97 -9.47 -12.19 -10.62
N ALA A 98 -8.24 -12.57 -10.27
CA ALA A 98 -7.16 -11.62 -9.99
C ALA A 98 -6.79 -10.76 -11.22
N LEU A 99 -6.75 -11.38 -12.40
CA LEU A 99 -6.51 -10.69 -13.68
C LEU A 99 -7.66 -9.75 -14.03
N ASP A 100 -8.90 -10.20 -13.82
CA ASP A 100 -10.11 -9.42 -14.12
C ASP A 100 -10.21 -8.19 -13.19
N ILE A 101 -9.92 -8.34 -11.89
CA ILE A 101 -9.82 -7.21 -10.96
C ILE A 101 -8.72 -6.23 -11.42
N ALA A 102 -7.55 -6.73 -11.80
CA ALA A 102 -6.46 -5.87 -12.26
C ALA A 102 -6.81 -5.14 -13.56
N ALA A 103 -7.50 -5.81 -14.49
CA ALA A 103 -7.99 -5.21 -15.73
C ALA A 103 -9.01 -4.11 -15.46
N ILE A 104 -9.98 -4.35 -14.56
CA ILE A 104 -10.94 -3.33 -14.13
C ILE A 104 -10.18 -2.13 -13.58
N LEU A 105 -9.35 -2.31 -12.54
CA LEU A 105 -8.64 -1.19 -11.90
C LEU A 105 -7.77 -0.38 -12.88
N LEU A 106 -7.11 -1.04 -13.84
CA LEU A 106 -6.30 -0.36 -14.84
C LEU A 106 -7.14 0.36 -15.91
N ASN A 107 -8.31 -0.18 -16.28
CA ASN A 107 -9.21 0.44 -17.25
C ASN A 107 -9.97 1.63 -16.67
N SER A 108 -10.26 1.62 -15.37
CA SER A 108 -10.89 2.72 -14.64
C SER A 108 -9.99 3.97 -14.48
N GLY A 109 -8.77 3.92 -15.04
CA GLY A 109 -7.85 5.05 -14.99
C GLY A 109 -7.20 5.26 -13.62
N LEU A 110 -7.24 4.27 -12.72
CA LEU A 110 -6.36 4.30 -11.55
C LEU A 110 -4.91 4.28 -12.03
N SER A 111 -4.12 5.22 -11.55
CA SER A 111 -2.70 5.21 -11.84
C SER A 111 -2.01 4.06 -11.11
N LEU A 112 -0.85 3.64 -11.60
CA LEU A 112 0.00 2.67 -10.88
C LEU A 112 0.36 3.16 -9.46
N ARG A 113 0.35 4.47 -9.21
CA ARG A 113 0.54 5.05 -7.87
C ARG A 113 -0.67 4.76 -6.99
N ASP A 114 -1.87 4.93 -7.51
CA ASP A 114 -3.13 4.70 -6.79
C ASP A 114 -3.26 3.21 -6.45
N ILE A 115 -2.99 2.33 -7.42
CA ILE A 115 -2.98 0.88 -7.19
C ILE A 115 -1.98 0.50 -6.10
N ARG A 116 -0.76 1.07 -6.11
CA ARG A 116 0.22 0.82 -5.04
C ARG A 116 -0.22 1.38 -3.70
N TYR A 117 -0.88 2.53 -3.68
CA TYR A 117 -1.45 3.10 -2.46
C TYR A 117 -2.50 2.14 -1.88
N LEU A 118 -3.43 1.66 -2.70
CA LEU A 118 -4.45 0.68 -2.30
C LEU A 118 -3.81 -0.63 -1.79
N GLN A 119 -2.83 -1.17 -2.51
CA GLN A 119 -2.11 -2.39 -2.10
C GLN A 119 -1.34 -2.21 -0.79
N GLY A 120 -0.73 -1.03 -0.60
CA GLY A 120 0.00 -0.67 0.62
C GLY A 120 -0.92 -0.61 1.84
N ASN A 121 -2.12 -0.05 1.65
CA ASN A 121 -3.11 0.17 2.69
C ASN A 121 -4.12 -0.97 2.85
N ALA A 122 -4.02 -2.06 2.08
CA ALA A 122 -4.85 -3.25 2.26
C ALA A 122 -4.49 -3.98 3.58
N THR A 123 -4.97 -3.43 4.69
CA THR A 123 -4.84 -3.92 6.06
C THR A 123 -6.16 -3.69 6.81
N TYR A 124 -6.34 -4.35 7.96
CA TYR A 124 -7.56 -4.21 8.77
C TYR A 124 -7.60 -2.92 9.61
N ASP A 125 -6.44 -2.32 9.88
CA ASP A 125 -6.29 -1.24 10.86
C ASP A 125 -6.20 0.14 10.22
N LEU A 126 -7.03 0.40 9.19
CA LEU A 126 -7.10 1.72 8.58
C LEU A 126 -7.87 2.70 9.46
N THR A 127 -7.37 3.93 9.54
CA THR A 127 -8.10 5.05 10.13
C THR A 127 -9.34 5.40 9.30
N THR A 128 -10.31 6.08 9.91
CA THR A 128 -11.54 6.51 9.21
C THR A 128 -11.21 7.41 8.02
N GLU A 129 -10.21 8.28 8.18
CA GLU A 129 -9.73 9.20 7.16
C GLU A 129 -9.10 8.45 5.98
N GLU A 130 -8.28 7.44 6.26
CA GLU A 130 -7.68 6.60 5.20
C GLU A 130 -8.72 5.80 4.45
N LYS A 131 -9.71 5.23 5.15
CA LYS A 131 -10.85 4.53 4.52
C LYS A 131 -11.64 5.48 3.63
N GLN A 132 -11.94 6.70 4.12
CA GLN A 132 -12.65 7.70 3.34
C GLN A 132 -11.85 8.11 2.09
N HIS A 133 -10.54 8.34 2.22
CA HIS A 133 -9.70 8.66 1.06
C HIS A 133 -9.67 7.53 0.02
N ILE A 134 -9.62 6.27 0.46
CA ILE A 134 -9.73 5.11 -0.43
C ILE A 134 -11.09 5.07 -1.14
N ARG A 135 -12.19 5.30 -0.41
CA ARG A 135 -13.53 5.38 -0.99
C ARG A 135 -13.60 6.47 -2.06
N ASP A 136 -13.16 7.68 -1.74
CA ASP A 136 -13.22 8.81 -2.66
C ASP A 136 -12.41 8.54 -3.93
N LEU A 137 -11.18 8.03 -3.76
CA LEU A 137 -10.32 7.63 -4.87
C LEU A 137 -10.97 6.57 -5.77
N LEU A 138 -11.60 5.56 -5.17
CA LEU A 138 -12.26 4.48 -5.90
C LEU A 138 -13.52 4.98 -6.62
N LEU A 139 -14.38 5.74 -5.96
CA LEU A 139 -15.61 6.29 -6.53
C LEU A 139 -15.35 7.36 -7.60
N GLU A 140 -14.24 8.09 -7.52
CA GLU A 140 -13.83 9.06 -8.54
C GLU A 140 -13.39 8.36 -9.84
N LYS A 141 -12.73 7.20 -9.72
CA LYS A 141 -12.12 6.52 -10.86
C LYS A 141 -12.98 5.41 -11.46
N LEU A 142 -13.71 4.68 -10.62
CA LEU A 142 -14.54 3.57 -11.05
C LEU A 142 -15.92 4.05 -11.50
N THR A 143 -16.35 3.55 -12.65
CA THR A 143 -17.74 3.66 -13.10
C THR A 143 -18.65 2.70 -12.31
N GLN A 144 -19.96 2.94 -12.37
CA GLN A 144 -20.94 2.10 -11.67
C GLN A 144 -20.87 0.63 -12.11
N ASP A 145 -20.73 0.37 -13.41
CA ASP A 145 -20.61 -0.97 -13.97
C ASP A 145 -19.35 -1.69 -13.47
N GLU A 146 -18.22 -0.98 -13.35
CA GLU A 146 -16.97 -1.52 -12.80
C GLU A 146 -17.09 -1.83 -11.30
N ILE A 147 -17.80 -0.99 -10.54
CA ILE A 147 -18.09 -1.21 -9.12
C ILE A 147 -18.93 -2.48 -8.94
N GLU A 148 -19.97 -2.65 -9.74
CA GLU A 148 -20.84 -3.84 -9.70
C GLU A 148 -20.06 -5.10 -10.03
N LEU A 149 -19.22 -5.04 -11.07
CA LEU A 149 -18.35 -6.15 -11.46
C LEU A 149 -17.32 -6.49 -10.39
N LEU A 150 -16.68 -5.50 -9.77
CA LEU A 150 -15.77 -5.74 -8.64
C LEU A 150 -16.49 -6.39 -7.47
N ARG A 151 -17.72 -5.96 -7.16
CA ARG A 151 -18.54 -6.57 -6.11
C ARG A 151 -18.90 -8.02 -6.46
N SER A 152 -19.29 -8.31 -7.70
CA SER A 152 -19.65 -9.67 -8.10
C SER A 152 -18.48 -10.64 -8.01
N ILE A 153 -17.27 -10.21 -8.42
CA ILE A 153 -16.04 -11.00 -8.28
C ILE A 153 -15.72 -11.22 -6.80
N THR A 154 -15.68 -10.16 -6.00
CA THR A 154 -15.28 -10.24 -4.59
C THR A 154 -16.28 -10.95 -3.68
N LEU A 155 -17.56 -10.97 -4.06
CA LEU A 155 -18.61 -11.67 -3.32
C LEU A 155 -18.37 -13.19 -3.28
N LYS A 156 -17.79 -13.78 -4.34
CA LYS A 156 -17.37 -15.20 -4.35
C LYS A 156 -16.45 -15.54 -3.17
N TYR A 157 -15.65 -14.56 -2.76
CA TYR A 157 -14.69 -14.68 -1.67
C TYR A 157 -15.27 -14.17 -0.33
N GLY A 158 -16.56 -13.85 -0.26
CA GLY A 158 -17.23 -13.37 0.95
C GLY A 158 -16.92 -11.92 1.31
N LYS A 159 -16.51 -11.10 0.33
CA LYS A 159 -16.25 -9.67 0.52
C LYS A 159 -17.20 -8.85 -0.36
N ASN A 160 -18.06 -8.03 0.25
CA ASN A 160 -19.10 -7.26 -0.46
C ASN A 160 -18.66 -5.86 -0.92
N LEU A 161 -17.38 -5.51 -0.72
CA LEU A 161 -16.80 -4.17 -1.00
C LEU A 161 -17.71 -2.99 -0.59
N ASN A 162 -18.26 -3.03 0.63
CA ASN A 162 -19.13 -1.97 1.15
C ASN A 162 -18.49 -0.57 1.13
N ILE A 163 -17.15 -0.48 1.04
CA ILE A 163 -16.41 0.78 0.86
C ILE A 163 -16.83 1.53 -0.40
N LEU A 164 -17.26 0.82 -1.44
CA LEU A 164 -17.72 1.37 -2.72
C LEU A 164 -19.19 1.84 -2.67
N ASN A 165 -19.87 1.75 -1.53
CA ASN A 165 -21.21 2.29 -1.38
C ASN A 165 -21.11 3.65 -0.68
N PRO A 166 -21.45 4.77 -1.35
CA PRO A 166 -21.31 6.11 -0.78
C PRO A 166 -22.21 6.33 0.43
N ASP A 167 -23.35 5.64 0.50
CA ASP A 167 -24.30 5.75 1.61
C ASP A 167 -23.90 4.87 2.82
N TYR A 168 -22.97 3.93 2.66
CA TYR A 168 -22.57 3.02 3.75
C TYR A 168 -21.65 3.75 4.74
N PRO A 169 -21.92 3.73 6.06
CA PRO A 169 -21.05 4.38 7.05
C PRO A 169 -19.61 3.88 6.98
N ILE A 170 -18.65 4.80 6.90
CA ILE A 170 -17.24 4.46 6.65
C ILE A 170 -16.60 3.75 7.85
N GLU A 171 -17.11 4.00 9.05
CA GLU A 171 -16.67 3.42 10.31
C GLU A 171 -16.95 1.92 10.37
N TRP A 172 -17.98 1.45 9.66
CA TRP A 172 -18.37 0.05 9.60
C TRP A 172 -17.53 -0.75 8.61
N VAL A 173 -16.81 -0.07 7.71
CA VAL A 173 -15.95 -0.71 6.72
C VAL A 173 -14.75 -1.35 7.40
N GLY A 174 -14.51 -2.63 7.12
CA GLY A 174 -13.36 -3.37 7.66
C GLY A 174 -13.57 -3.95 9.05
N GLU A 175 -14.78 -3.88 9.61
CA GLU A 175 -15.12 -4.60 10.85
C GLU A 175 -14.90 -6.11 10.65
N THR A 176 -14.29 -6.74 11.65
CA THR A 176 -13.92 -8.18 11.60
C THR A 176 -14.74 -9.01 12.57
N ASP A 177 -15.34 -8.37 13.58
CA ASP A 177 -16.20 -9.04 14.54
C ASP A 177 -17.52 -9.49 13.88
N PRO A 178 -17.79 -10.81 13.82
CA PRO A 178 -18.99 -11.34 13.17
C PRO A 178 -20.30 -10.87 13.82
N GLU A 179 -20.31 -10.52 15.10
CA GLU A 179 -21.51 -10.02 15.78
C GLU A 179 -21.80 -8.58 15.37
N LYS A 180 -20.77 -7.72 15.35
CA LYS A 180 -20.90 -6.34 14.89
C LYS A 180 -21.25 -6.25 13.41
N ILE A 181 -20.70 -7.13 12.58
CA ILE A 181 -21.05 -7.19 11.15
C ILE A 181 -22.56 -7.43 10.98
N LYS A 182 -23.15 -8.37 11.76
CA LYS A 182 -24.60 -8.63 11.73
C LYS A 182 -25.40 -7.42 12.21
N GLU A 183 -24.94 -6.77 13.28
CA GLU A 183 -25.57 -5.54 13.79
C GLU A 183 -25.55 -4.42 12.75
N TYR A 184 -24.39 -4.17 12.13
CA TYR A 184 -24.24 -3.16 11.07
C TYR A 184 -25.06 -3.51 9.83
N GLU A 185 -25.16 -4.78 9.45
CA GLU A 185 -26.00 -5.20 8.34
C GLU A 185 -27.50 -4.97 8.63
N GLN A 186 -27.94 -5.23 9.87
CA GLN A 186 -29.31 -4.94 10.29
C GLN A 186 -29.59 -3.43 10.28
N LYS A 187 -28.72 -2.62 10.90
CA LYS A 187 -28.83 -1.15 10.88
C LYS A 187 -28.81 -0.60 9.45
N TRP A 188 -27.98 -1.17 8.58
CA TRP A 188 -27.91 -0.81 7.17
C TRP A 188 -29.24 -1.11 6.44
N LYS A 189 -29.86 -2.26 6.69
CA LYS A 189 -31.18 -2.61 6.14
C LYS A 189 -32.27 -1.66 6.65
N GLU A 190 -32.26 -1.33 7.93
CA GLU A 190 -33.20 -0.37 8.53
C GLU A 190 -33.04 1.04 7.92
N MET A 191 -31.80 1.52 7.73
CA MET A 191 -31.54 2.82 7.07
C MET A 191 -31.97 2.83 5.60
N GLN A 192 -31.75 1.74 4.86
CA GLN A 192 -32.24 1.64 3.47
C GLN A 192 -33.77 1.60 3.40
N ALA A 193 -34.44 0.89 4.31
CA ALA A 193 -35.90 0.86 4.38
C ALA A 193 -36.49 2.24 4.77
N ALA A 194 -35.83 2.96 5.68
CA ALA A 194 -36.19 4.34 6.02
C ALA A 194 -36.03 5.29 4.81
N LYS A 195 -34.95 5.15 4.02
CA LYS A 195 -34.72 5.93 2.80
C LYS A 195 -35.77 5.61 1.72
N ALA A 196 -36.14 4.34 1.55
CA ALA A 196 -37.15 3.90 0.58
C ALA A 196 -38.58 4.31 0.97
N SER A 197 -38.89 4.36 2.26
CA SER A 197 -40.21 4.76 2.76
C SER A 197 -40.45 6.28 2.74
N GLY A 198 -39.50 7.09 2.25
CA GLY A 198 -39.65 8.55 2.16
C GLY A 198 -39.82 9.23 3.51
N THR A 199 -39.57 8.52 4.62
CA THR A 199 -39.62 9.10 5.96
C THR A 199 -38.32 9.86 6.17
N THR A 200 -38.24 11.07 5.60
CA THR A 200 -37.20 12.03 5.90
C THR A 200 -37.31 12.36 7.39
N SER A 201 -36.55 11.65 8.22
CA SER A 201 -36.40 11.98 9.64
C SER A 201 -35.75 13.35 9.73
N ASN A 202 -36.60 14.36 9.85
CA ASN A 202 -36.27 15.73 10.19
C ASN A 202 -35.83 15.76 11.67
N SER A 203 -34.75 15.04 12.02
CA SER A 203 -34.10 15.16 13.33
C SER A 203 -33.11 16.31 13.26
N GLY A 204 -33.68 17.52 13.24
CA GLY A 204 -32.95 18.75 13.41
C GLY A 204 -32.43 18.85 14.84
N THR A 205 -31.14 18.64 15.03
CA THR A 205 -30.41 19.35 16.08
C THR A 205 -29.98 20.69 15.47
N GLN A 206 -30.80 21.72 15.70
CA GLN A 206 -30.47 23.11 15.43
C GLN A 206 -29.20 23.48 16.23
N VAL A 207 -28.06 23.57 15.54
CA VAL A 207 -26.96 24.42 16.00
C VAL A 207 -27.31 25.83 15.54
N LYS A 208 -27.51 26.69 16.53
CA LYS A 208 -27.87 28.09 16.41
C LYS A 208 -26.69 28.87 15.84
N ASP A 209 -26.78 29.21 14.56
CA ASP A 209 -25.95 30.23 13.92
C ASP A 209 -26.10 31.58 14.62
N VAL A 210 -24.98 32.17 15.00
CA VAL A 210 -24.86 33.60 15.32
C VAL A 210 -23.86 34.22 14.36
N ASN A 211 -24.42 34.82 13.31
CA ASN A 211 -24.11 36.17 12.81
C ASN A 211 -22.67 36.52 12.35
N SER A 212 -22.55 36.66 11.03
CA SER A 212 -21.88 37.72 10.24
C SER A 212 -20.93 38.70 10.94
N SER A 213 -19.70 38.84 10.43
CA SER A 213 -19.37 39.87 9.41
C SER A 213 -17.86 39.98 9.19
N ALA A 214 -17.52 40.32 7.94
CA ALA A 214 -16.19 40.54 7.40
C ALA A 214 -15.33 41.57 8.16
N ASN A 215 -14.01 41.35 8.22
CA ASN A 215 -13.07 42.37 7.78
C ASN A 215 -11.70 41.80 7.39
N ASN A 216 -11.14 42.42 6.36
CA ASN A 216 -9.85 42.24 5.73
C ASN A 216 -8.72 42.78 6.64
N SER A 217 -7.58 42.10 6.76
CA SER A 217 -6.26 42.75 6.95
C SER A 217 -5.07 41.79 6.98
N THR A 218 -4.02 42.27 6.32
CA THR A 218 -2.65 41.75 6.12
C THR A 218 -1.75 41.95 7.34
N ALA A 219 -0.83 40.99 7.60
CA ALA A 219 0.53 41.09 8.20
C ALA A 219 0.85 39.77 8.94
N THR A 220 1.84 38.97 8.54
CA THR A 220 3.30 39.06 8.82
C THR A 220 3.70 38.52 10.21
N ASN A 221 4.61 37.52 10.16
CA ASN A 221 5.67 37.13 11.11
C ASN A 221 5.48 36.05 12.21
N THR A 222 6.36 35.05 12.09
CA THR A 222 7.31 34.54 13.11
C THR A 222 6.89 33.43 14.09
N ALA A 223 7.59 32.31 13.89
CA ALA A 223 8.21 31.35 14.82
C ALA A 223 7.68 31.11 16.26
N GLU A 224 7.74 29.81 16.56
CA GLU A 224 8.24 29.18 17.79
C GLU A 224 7.26 28.77 18.92
N THR A 225 7.43 27.49 19.27
CA THR A 225 7.35 26.88 20.61
C THR A 225 6.10 26.06 20.97
N SER A 226 6.41 24.80 21.27
CA SER A 226 5.77 23.83 22.17
C SER A 226 4.55 24.29 22.95
N ASP A 227 3.49 23.46 22.97
CA ASP A 227 3.17 22.80 24.24
C ASP A 227 2.40 21.49 24.10
N ASN A 228 2.68 20.67 25.09
CA ASN A 228 2.17 19.36 25.46
C ASN A 228 0.64 19.36 25.61
N THR A 229 -0.05 18.41 24.97
CA THR A 229 -1.43 18.06 25.37
C THR A 229 -1.57 16.55 25.43
N THR A 230 -1.56 16.07 26.67
CA THR A 230 -1.86 14.70 27.06
C THR A 230 -3.35 14.46 26.85
N THR A 231 -3.71 13.83 25.73
CA THR A 231 -5.09 13.38 25.49
C THR A 231 -5.29 12.02 26.16
N LYS A 232 -6.06 12.08 27.24
CA LYS A 232 -6.60 10.97 28.02
C LYS A 232 -7.48 10.12 27.09
N SER A 233 -7.00 8.93 26.71
CA SER A 233 -7.76 7.97 25.91
C SER A 233 -8.63 7.13 26.84
N ASP A 234 -9.95 7.32 26.73
CA ASP A 234 -10.95 6.52 27.42
C ASP A 234 -10.83 5.06 26.98
N THR A 235 -10.48 4.22 27.95
CA THR A 235 -10.28 2.78 27.82
C THR A 235 -11.65 2.10 27.89
N THR A 236 -12.18 1.71 26.73
CA THR A 236 -13.33 0.80 26.66
C THR A 236 -12.86 -0.60 27.02
N ASN A 237 -13.31 -1.05 28.19
CA ASN A 237 -13.04 -2.36 28.79
C ASN A 237 -13.72 -3.48 27.97
N THR A 238 -13.04 -3.97 26.94
CA THR A 238 -13.37 -5.28 26.35
C THR A 238 -12.66 -6.32 27.21
N ASN A 239 -13.42 -7.10 27.98
CA ASN A 239 -12.95 -8.30 28.68
C ASN A 239 -12.49 -9.36 27.66
N SER A 240 -11.38 -9.12 26.97
CA SER A 240 -10.54 -10.19 26.46
C SER A 240 -10.01 -10.92 27.68
N ALA A 241 -10.54 -12.11 27.96
CA ALA A 241 -9.95 -13.02 28.93
C ALA A 241 -8.47 -13.20 28.55
N SER A 242 -7.59 -12.46 29.22
CA SER A 242 -6.16 -12.58 29.04
C SER A 242 -5.81 -13.99 29.49
N ALA A 243 -5.53 -14.88 28.55
CA ALA A 243 -5.07 -16.22 28.86
C ALA A 243 -3.84 -16.07 29.77
N GLN A 244 -4.03 -16.36 31.05
CA GLN A 244 -2.98 -16.19 32.05
C GLN A 244 -1.97 -17.30 31.79
N LEU A 245 -0.78 -16.91 31.33
CA LEU A 245 0.31 -17.84 31.07
C LEU A 245 0.78 -18.42 32.41
N ASP A 246 1.07 -19.72 32.44
CA ASP A 246 1.78 -20.30 33.56
C ASP A 246 3.23 -19.81 33.63
N GLU A 247 3.92 -20.05 34.74
CA GLU A 247 5.29 -19.56 34.98
C GLU A 247 6.28 -20.09 33.93
N GLN A 248 6.11 -21.34 33.47
CA GLN A 248 6.97 -21.96 32.47
C GLN A 248 6.73 -21.35 31.09
N GLN A 249 5.47 -21.11 30.71
CA GLN A 249 5.07 -20.42 29.50
C GLN A 249 5.56 -18.98 29.49
N ALA A 250 5.48 -18.26 30.61
CA ALA A 250 5.99 -16.90 30.74
C ALA A 250 7.51 -16.83 30.55
N ALA A 251 8.26 -17.77 31.15
CA ALA A 251 9.71 -17.86 30.96
C ALA A 251 10.08 -18.17 29.50
N LYS A 252 9.37 -19.12 28.87
CA LYS A 252 9.57 -19.47 27.46
C LYS A 252 9.18 -18.33 26.51
N LYS A 253 8.11 -17.61 26.81
CA LYS A 253 7.71 -16.41 26.06
C LYS A 253 8.84 -15.39 26.02
N LYS A 254 9.42 -15.06 27.17
CA LYS A 254 10.52 -14.10 27.28
C LYS A 254 11.75 -14.52 26.46
N GLU A 255 12.08 -15.81 26.46
CA GLU A 255 13.17 -16.38 25.65
C GLU A 255 12.88 -16.24 24.14
N ILE A 256 11.68 -16.61 23.70
CA ILE A 256 11.24 -16.50 22.30
C ILE A 256 11.22 -15.03 21.86
N ASP A 257 10.67 -14.13 22.68
CA ASP A 257 10.63 -12.69 22.41
C ASP A 257 12.03 -12.13 22.19
N ALA A 258 12.95 -12.37 23.13
CA ALA A 258 14.32 -11.89 23.00
C ALA A 258 15.02 -12.42 21.73
N LYS A 259 14.78 -13.70 21.37
CA LYS A 259 15.31 -14.32 20.16
C LYS A 259 14.83 -13.60 18.90
N TYR A 260 13.53 -13.31 18.79
CA TYR A 260 12.97 -12.68 17.60
C TYR A 260 13.15 -11.17 17.56
N ASP A 261 13.15 -10.48 18.71
CA ASP A 261 13.50 -9.06 18.81
C ASP A 261 14.87 -8.79 18.20
N SER A 262 15.87 -9.63 18.51
CA SER A 262 17.20 -9.50 17.93
C SER A 262 17.19 -9.72 16.39
N LYS A 263 16.42 -10.68 15.89
CA LYS A 263 16.30 -10.95 14.45
C LYS A 263 15.58 -9.82 13.71
N PHE A 264 14.49 -9.29 14.27
CA PHE A 264 13.75 -8.17 13.69
C PHE A 264 14.57 -6.87 13.75
N ALA A 265 15.31 -6.61 14.82
CA ALA A 265 16.24 -5.49 14.90
C ALA A 265 17.33 -5.56 13.82
N SER A 266 17.90 -6.76 13.59
CA SER A 266 18.87 -7.00 12.53
C SER A 266 18.28 -6.79 11.13
N LEU A 267 17.07 -7.31 10.90
CA LEU A 267 16.33 -7.10 9.65
C LEU A 267 16.05 -5.61 9.41
N LYS A 268 15.55 -4.90 10.43
CA LYS A 268 15.27 -3.45 10.38
C LYS A 268 16.53 -2.66 10.02
N SER A 269 17.67 -2.98 10.65
CA SER A 269 18.95 -2.34 10.33
C SER A 269 19.36 -2.60 8.87
N THR A 270 19.27 -3.84 8.42
CA THR A 270 19.60 -4.24 7.04
C THR A 270 18.72 -3.54 6.01
N CYS A 271 17.40 -3.49 6.25
CA CYS A 271 16.43 -2.84 5.38
C CYS A 271 16.62 -1.32 5.35
N THR A 272 16.89 -0.72 6.50
CA THR A 272 17.21 0.72 6.60
C THR A 272 18.48 1.05 5.84
N ALA A 273 19.54 0.24 5.97
CA ALA A 273 20.78 0.42 5.24
C ALA A 273 20.58 0.30 3.72
N LYS A 274 19.79 -0.68 3.26
CA LYS A 274 19.42 -0.81 1.83
C LYS A 274 18.64 0.40 1.33
N SER A 275 17.65 0.87 2.10
CA SER A 275 16.86 2.06 1.78
C SER A 275 17.74 3.30 1.67
N ASN A 276 18.62 3.52 2.64
CA ASN A 276 19.58 4.64 2.65
C ASN A 276 20.54 4.57 1.46
N LYS A 277 21.04 3.39 1.10
CA LYS A 277 21.91 3.20 -0.07
C LYS A 277 21.19 3.54 -1.37
N LEU A 278 19.93 3.12 -1.50
CA LEU A 278 19.11 3.46 -2.66
C LEU A 278 18.86 4.97 -2.74
N LEU A 279 18.56 5.61 -1.61
CA LEU A 279 18.37 7.04 -1.53
C LEU A 279 19.62 7.83 -1.90
N GLN A 280 20.80 7.38 -1.46
CA GLN A 280 22.08 7.96 -1.86
C GLN A 280 22.31 7.81 -3.37
N SER A 281 21.91 6.69 -3.96
CA SER A 281 22.02 6.47 -5.41
C SER A 281 21.10 7.40 -6.19
N ILE A 282 19.87 7.60 -5.71
CA ILE A 282 18.90 8.56 -6.28
C ILE A 282 19.45 10.00 -6.18
N THR A 283 19.98 10.36 -5.02
CA THR A 283 20.54 11.70 -4.76
C THR A 283 21.77 11.97 -5.64
N ALA A 284 22.66 10.99 -5.77
CA ALA A 284 23.83 11.09 -6.63
C ALA A 284 23.42 11.28 -8.10
N GLU A 285 22.38 10.57 -8.56
CA GLU A 285 21.84 10.72 -9.91
C GLU A 285 21.24 12.10 -10.16
N LEU A 286 20.45 12.60 -9.20
CA LEU A 286 19.85 13.94 -9.22
C LEU A 286 20.92 15.03 -9.31
N ASN A 287 22.01 14.90 -8.54
CA ASN A 287 23.11 15.86 -8.57
C ASN A 287 23.92 15.78 -9.87
N ALA A 288 24.11 14.59 -10.43
CA ALA A 288 24.84 14.40 -11.68
C ALA A 288 24.04 14.85 -12.91
N ASN A 289 22.71 14.73 -12.86
CA ASN A 289 21.81 15.06 -13.96
C ASN A 289 20.69 15.97 -13.42
N PRO A 290 20.93 17.29 -13.32
CA PRO A 290 19.94 18.18 -12.74
C PRO A 290 18.62 18.09 -13.50
N ASP A 291 18.64 17.94 -14.83
CA ASP A 291 17.43 17.96 -15.67
C ASP A 291 16.76 16.59 -15.84
N ILE A 292 17.13 15.60 -14.99
CA ILE A 292 16.48 14.29 -15.01
C ILE A 292 15.00 14.43 -14.68
N SER A 293 14.14 13.87 -15.54
CA SER A 293 12.70 13.89 -15.27
C SER A 293 12.31 12.87 -14.20
N LEU A 294 11.19 13.12 -13.52
CA LEU A 294 10.63 12.17 -12.55
C LEU A 294 10.40 10.79 -13.16
N SER A 295 9.96 10.74 -14.43
CA SER A 295 9.75 9.49 -15.16
C SER A 295 11.06 8.70 -15.37
N GLN A 296 12.17 9.39 -15.67
CA GLN A 296 13.48 8.75 -15.79
C GLN A 296 13.99 8.22 -14.43
N LEU A 297 13.80 8.99 -13.35
CA LEU A 297 14.12 8.53 -11.99
C LEU A 297 13.31 7.31 -11.59
N GLN A 298 12.00 7.34 -11.82
CA GLN A 298 11.12 6.20 -11.58
C GLN A 298 11.57 4.99 -12.39
N THR A 299 11.77 5.12 -13.69
CA THR A 299 12.21 4.00 -14.54
C THR A 299 13.53 3.38 -14.04
N LYS A 300 14.47 4.22 -13.58
CA LYS A 300 15.80 3.79 -13.13
C LYS A 300 15.78 3.13 -11.74
N PHE A 301 15.01 3.67 -10.80
CA PHE A 301 15.09 3.28 -9.39
C PHE A 301 13.89 2.51 -8.86
N LEU A 302 12.76 2.49 -9.57
CA LEU A 302 11.53 1.84 -9.09
C LEU A 302 11.68 0.32 -9.00
N GLY A 303 12.37 -0.30 -9.95
CA GLY A 303 12.70 -1.73 -9.85
C GLY A 303 13.57 -2.02 -8.63
N GLN A 304 14.62 -1.23 -8.42
CA GLN A 304 15.51 -1.37 -7.26
C GLN A 304 14.79 -1.15 -5.92
N LEU A 305 13.86 -0.19 -5.87
CA LEU A 305 13.01 0.05 -4.71
C LEU A 305 12.11 -1.15 -4.44
N SER A 306 11.41 -1.64 -5.47
CA SER A 306 10.53 -2.80 -5.39
C SER A 306 11.29 -4.05 -4.92
N ASP A 307 12.47 -4.31 -5.46
CA ASP A 307 13.31 -5.46 -5.08
C ASP A 307 13.83 -5.35 -3.65
N ALA A 308 14.23 -4.14 -3.23
CA ALA A 308 14.68 -3.89 -1.86
C ALA A 308 13.54 -4.11 -0.85
N GLU A 309 12.36 -3.58 -1.14
CA GLU A 309 11.17 -3.74 -0.30
C GLU A 309 10.70 -5.20 -0.27
N SER A 310 10.59 -5.87 -1.41
CA SER A 310 10.12 -7.27 -1.48
C SER A 310 11.04 -8.22 -0.71
N THR A 311 12.35 -8.00 -0.77
CA THR A 311 13.32 -8.78 0.00
C THR A 311 13.09 -8.60 1.51
N CYS A 312 12.88 -7.35 1.94
CA CYS A 312 12.61 -7.04 3.35
C CYS A 312 11.29 -7.63 3.83
N ASP A 313 10.23 -7.53 3.01
CA ASP A 313 8.91 -8.08 3.31
C ASP A 313 8.96 -9.62 3.40
N SER A 314 9.67 -10.27 2.48
CA SER A 314 9.85 -11.73 2.50
C SER A 314 10.59 -12.20 3.75
N GLN A 315 11.69 -11.55 4.12
CA GLN A 315 12.44 -11.86 5.34
C GLN A 315 11.63 -11.59 6.60
N PHE A 316 10.85 -10.51 6.63
CA PHE A 316 9.96 -10.19 7.74
C PHE A 316 8.90 -11.28 7.91
N ASN A 317 8.20 -11.64 6.84
CA ASN A 317 7.15 -12.67 6.86
C ASN A 317 7.73 -14.03 7.30
N GLN A 318 8.92 -14.39 6.82
CA GLN A 318 9.61 -15.60 7.24
C GLN A 318 9.89 -15.61 8.75
N LEU A 319 10.39 -14.50 9.31
CA LEU A 319 10.63 -14.38 10.75
C LEU A 319 9.33 -14.43 11.56
N GLN A 320 8.28 -13.76 11.09
CA GLN A 320 6.96 -13.76 11.71
C GLN A 320 6.38 -15.18 11.79
N SER A 321 6.43 -15.95 10.68
CA SER A 321 5.97 -17.34 10.65
C SER A 321 6.80 -18.26 11.55
N GLN A 322 8.12 -18.08 11.60
CA GLN A 322 8.98 -18.82 12.53
C GLN A 322 8.63 -18.51 13.99
N ALA A 323 8.38 -17.26 14.33
CA ALA A 323 7.99 -16.87 15.67
C ALA A 323 6.63 -17.45 16.07
N GLN A 324 5.65 -17.43 15.16
CA GLN A 324 4.35 -18.08 15.38
C GLN A 324 4.51 -19.59 15.63
N ALA A 325 5.40 -20.26 14.90
CA ALA A 325 5.68 -21.68 15.10
C ALA A 325 6.31 -21.95 16.47
N ASP A 326 7.30 -21.15 16.89
CA ASP A 326 7.95 -21.28 18.21
C ASP A 326 6.95 -21.03 19.36
N TYR A 327 6.05 -20.03 19.22
CA TYR A 327 4.98 -19.76 20.17
C TYR A 327 4.02 -20.94 20.30
N LYS A 328 3.53 -21.48 19.17
CA LYS A 328 2.64 -22.64 19.15
C LYS A 328 3.29 -23.88 19.76
N ALA A 329 4.57 -24.12 19.45
CA ALA A 329 5.33 -25.25 20.00
C ALA A 329 5.52 -25.15 21.52
N ALA A 330 5.57 -23.93 22.07
CA ALA A 330 5.63 -23.68 23.51
C ALA A 330 4.25 -23.67 24.19
N GLY A 331 3.16 -23.91 23.46
CA GLY A 331 1.80 -23.82 23.99
C GLY A 331 1.36 -22.40 24.35
N ILE A 332 2.03 -21.37 23.82
CA ILE A 332 1.75 -19.96 24.09
C ILE A 332 0.80 -19.43 23.01
N PRO A 333 -0.34 -18.81 23.36
CA PRO A 333 -1.24 -18.20 22.38
C PRO A 333 -0.53 -17.14 21.55
N THR A 334 -0.65 -17.21 20.23
CA THR A 334 -0.04 -16.23 19.30
C THR A 334 -0.60 -14.82 19.46
N SER A 335 -1.76 -14.65 20.11
CA SER A 335 -2.32 -13.36 20.49
C SER A 335 -1.45 -12.61 21.53
N THR A 336 -0.54 -13.29 22.21
CA THR A 336 0.39 -12.68 23.18
C THR A 336 1.73 -12.28 22.55
N MET A 337 1.91 -12.51 21.24
CA MET A 337 3.12 -12.10 20.51
C MET A 337 3.26 -10.58 20.50
N PRO A 338 4.49 -10.04 20.53
CA PRO A 338 4.73 -8.62 20.31
C PRO A 338 4.21 -8.15 18.94
N ASN A 339 3.85 -6.87 18.85
CA ASN A 339 3.32 -6.27 17.62
C ASN A 339 4.42 -5.90 16.60
N TRP A 340 5.29 -6.87 16.26
CA TRP A 340 6.40 -6.66 15.32
C TRP A 340 5.94 -6.21 13.93
N LYS A 341 4.73 -6.63 13.51
CA LYS A 341 4.12 -6.23 12.23
C LYS A 341 3.89 -4.72 12.17
N SER A 342 3.25 -4.16 13.20
CA SER A 342 3.02 -2.72 13.28
C SER A 342 4.33 -1.94 13.33
N GLU A 343 5.32 -2.41 14.09
CA GLU A 343 6.64 -1.77 14.14
C GLU A 343 7.37 -1.78 12.79
N TYR A 344 7.30 -2.90 12.08
CA TYR A 344 7.87 -3.05 10.75
C TYR A 344 7.19 -2.12 9.74
N ASP A 345 5.86 -2.10 9.72
CA ASP A 345 5.10 -1.24 8.81
C ASP A 345 5.37 0.24 9.09
N LYS A 346 5.43 0.63 10.37
CA LYS A 346 5.80 2.00 10.78
C LYS A 346 7.20 2.38 10.29
N ALA A 347 8.18 1.49 10.44
CA ALA A 347 9.55 1.72 9.97
C ALA A 347 9.62 1.83 8.44
N LYS A 348 8.88 0.97 7.73
CA LYS A 348 8.78 0.98 6.26
C LYS A 348 8.17 2.28 5.76
N SER A 349 7.05 2.71 6.34
CA SER A 349 6.39 3.98 5.99
C SER A 349 7.28 5.19 6.27
N ALA A 350 7.99 5.22 7.41
CA ALA A 350 8.95 6.28 7.72
C ALA A 350 10.12 6.35 6.71
N ALA A 351 10.64 5.20 6.27
CA ALA A 351 11.68 5.13 5.25
C ALA A 351 11.19 5.66 3.89
N ARG A 352 9.97 5.28 3.48
CA ARG A 352 9.32 5.80 2.26
C ARG A 352 9.13 7.31 2.32
N ALA A 353 8.59 7.83 3.42
CA ALA A 353 8.39 9.27 3.62
C ALA A 353 9.72 10.03 3.55
N SER A 354 10.77 9.51 4.19
CA SER A 354 12.12 10.10 4.16
C SER A 354 12.69 10.14 2.73
N GLY A 355 12.50 9.07 1.96
CA GLY A 355 12.92 9.02 0.56
C GLY A 355 12.18 10.05 -0.32
N ILE A 356 10.86 10.18 -0.14
CA ILE A 356 10.04 11.18 -0.86
C ILE A 356 10.50 12.59 -0.51
N ALA A 357 10.69 12.90 0.77
CA ALA A 357 11.12 14.22 1.22
C ALA A 357 12.50 14.61 0.64
N ALA A 358 13.44 13.68 0.60
CA ALA A 358 14.76 13.89 0.01
C ALA A 358 14.69 14.15 -1.50
N ILE A 359 13.84 13.42 -2.24
CA ILE A 359 13.62 13.67 -3.68
C ILE A 359 12.96 15.05 -3.88
N ALA A 360 11.92 15.37 -3.12
CA ALA A 360 11.19 16.62 -3.23
C ALA A 360 12.09 17.85 -2.98
N LYS A 361 12.99 17.76 -2.00
CA LYS A 361 13.99 18.81 -1.71
C LYS A 361 14.88 19.12 -2.92
N HIS A 362 15.26 18.12 -3.69
CA HIS A 362 16.07 18.31 -4.90
C HIS A 362 15.25 18.85 -6.08
N MET A 363 13.96 18.54 -6.14
CA MET A 363 13.10 19.02 -7.23
C MET A 363 12.60 20.46 -7.04
N THR A 364 12.42 20.91 -5.80
CA THR A 364 11.90 22.25 -5.46
C THR A 364 12.98 23.31 -5.26
N GLY A 365 14.24 22.90 -5.08
CA GLY A 365 15.39 23.81 -4.95
C GLY A 365 15.97 24.29 -6.28
N LYS A 366 15.30 23.99 -7.39
CA LYS A 366 15.53 24.54 -8.73
C LYS A 366 14.46 25.57 -9.01
#